data_AF-A0A6S7AFA4-F1
#
_entry.id   AF-A0A6S7AFA4-F1
#
_cell.length_a   1.000
_cell.length_b   1.000
_cell.length_c   1.000
_cell.angle_alpha   90.00
_cell.angle_beta   90.00
_cell.angle_gamma   90.00
#
_symmetry.space_group_name_H-M   'P 1'
#
loop_
_entity.id
_entity.type
_entity.pdbx_description
1 polymer ?
#
loop_
_entity_poly.entity_id
_entity_poly.type
_entity_poly.pdbx_seq_one_letter_code
_entity_poly.pdbx_strand_id
1 'polypeptide(L)'
;MTDADRQPLIECEHCASIYRRHQLEPGETANCARCGATLWRYSGLTLSNWLALAISALIIFGVANAYPVASMSVQGMVQQASLLDAISITWRQGHYIVAIMTGLAGFALPLLQLTVLLWVLGPLSRGSEPAGFHGAMRLLGLLRPWCMVPVFLLGVLVAVVKLAGMAAVSPGIGLAAFGVLTILLTMLGRLTPHVLWRYAESAGVVPIHVPQAGPDVVLTGCHVCGQVQALARDGDPEEEHHCVRCHAVVHYRKPDHLARTWALLLAAVVFYIPANVLPVMKVSSVLGDSAHTILGGVVELWNMGSWDIALIVFIASVAVPLTKLLALILLLLTEQWRSTTNLRPRTRLYEMVEFIGQWSMLDVFVVILLAALADFQGLMEISAGGGAAAFGVVVILTMLSAMSFDLRRSWDLEDASELDLERPAIADGGRRPAPTAGTEVG
;
A
#
# COMPACT_ATOMS: atom_id res chain seq x y z
N MET A 1 26.31 27.92 16.28
CA MET A 1 25.38 27.22 15.37
C MET A 1 24.67 28.28 14.56
N THR A 2 24.90 28.32 13.25
CA THR A 2 24.19 29.22 12.32
C THR A 2 22.77 28.70 12.09
N ASP A 3 21.86 29.55 11.61
CA ASP A 3 20.45 29.20 11.32
C ASP A 3 20.32 28.03 10.32
N ALA A 4 21.36 27.82 9.49
CA ALA A 4 21.47 26.69 8.57
C ALA A 4 21.60 25.32 9.25
N ASP A 5 22.06 25.23 10.50
CA ASP A 5 22.22 23.98 11.27
C ASP A 5 20.95 23.53 12.00
N ARG A 6 19.87 24.32 11.94
CA ARG A 6 18.56 23.98 12.53
C ARG A 6 17.54 23.49 11.50
N GLN A 7 17.94 23.31 10.24
CA GLN A 7 17.04 22.80 9.21
C GLN A 7 16.68 21.33 9.50
N PRO A 8 15.39 20.96 9.43
CA PRO A 8 14.98 19.58 9.67
C PRO A 8 15.62 18.63 8.68
N LEU A 9 15.89 17.40 9.10
CA LEU A 9 16.39 16.36 8.22
C LEU A 9 15.23 15.52 7.68
N ILE A 10 15.41 14.97 6.49
CA ILE A 10 14.49 14.03 5.84
C ILE A 10 15.27 12.81 5.33
N GLU A 11 14.78 11.61 5.61
CA GLU A 11 15.31 10.36 5.05
C GLU A 11 14.52 9.99 3.78
N CYS A 12 15.20 9.45 2.76
CA CYS A 12 14.56 8.78 1.65
C CYS A 12 14.06 7.38 2.06
N GLU A 13 12.76 7.12 1.86
CA GLU A 13 12.12 5.84 2.22
C GLU A 13 12.70 4.62 1.48
N HIS A 14 13.27 4.79 0.27
CA HIS A 14 13.75 3.69 -0.56
C HIS A 14 15.25 3.36 -0.42
N CYS A 15 16.10 4.36 -0.19
CA CYS A 15 17.56 4.19 -0.15
C CYS A 15 18.24 4.73 1.11
N ALA A 16 17.45 5.17 2.10
CA ALA A 16 17.93 5.69 3.39
C ALA A 16 18.80 6.96 3.33
N SER A 17 19.03 7.57 2.15
CA SER A 17 19.81 8.80 2.05
C SER A 17 19.14 9.94 2.81
N ILE A 18 19.93 10.68 3.59
CA ILE A 18 19.46 11.78 4.44
C ILE A 18 19.78 13.11 3.78
N TYR A 19 18.79 13.99 3.76
CA TYR A 19 18.90 15.33 3.18
C TYR A 19 18.49 16.38 4.20
N ARG A 20 19.04 17.60 4.05
CA ARG A 20 18.51 18.78 4.75
C ARG A 20 17.29 19.30 4.01
N ARG A 21 16.25 19.61 4.77
CA ARG A 21 14.96 20.08 4.26
C ARG A 21 15.04 21.55 3.89
N HIS A 22 14.83 21.88 2.62
CA HIS A 22 14.71 23.27 2.16
C HIS A 22 13.26 23.74 2.08
N GLN A 23 12.97 25.01 1.85
CA GLN A 23 11.60 25.39 1.44
C GLN A 23 11.48 25.24 -0.08
N LEU A 24 10.35 24.71 -0.55
CA LEU A 24 10.06 24.57 -1.97
C LEU A 24 9.21 25.74 -2.46
N GLU A 25 9.53 26.27 -3.63
CA GLU A 25 8.72 27.25 -4.34
C GLU A 25 7.52 26.58 -5.05
N PRO A 26 6.49 27.37 -5.46
CA PRO A 26 5.34 26.83 -6.17
C PRO A 26 5.73 26.06 -7.43
N GLY A 27 5.38 24.78 -7.47
CA GLY A 27 5.66 23.89 -8.61
C GLY A 27 6.95 23.07 -8.47
N GLU A 28 7.78 23.34 -7.47
CA GLU A 28 8.99 22.57 -7.23
C GLU A 28 8.73 21.20 -6.59
N THR A 29 9.64 20.27 -6.89
CA THR A 29 9.66 18.91 -6.33
C THR A 29 11.08 18.57 -5.92
N ALA A 30 11.29 17.99 -4.73
CA ALA A 30 12.59 17.48 -4.34
C ALA A 30 12.68 15.97 -4.63
N ASN A 31 13.72 15.57 -5.34
CA ASN A 31 14.00 14.17 -5.67
C ASN A 31 15.29 13.73 -4.96
N CYS A 32 15.34 12.46 -4.60
CA CYS A 32 16.54 11.83 -4.04
C CYS A 32 17.61 11.74 -5.12
N ALA A 33 18.82 12.24 -4.83
CA ALA A 33 19.95 12.17 -5.75
C ALA A 33 20.46 10.74 -6.01
N ARG A 34 20.24 9.82 -5.06
CA ARG A 34 20.70 8.42 -5.14
C ARG A 34 19.76 7.56 -5.97
N CYS A 35 18.53 7.35 -5.47
CA CYS A 35 17.55 6.46 -6.11
C CYS A 35 16.63 7.16 -7.13
N GLY A 36 16.53 8.50 -7.10
CA GLY A 36 15.64 9.26 -7.99
C GLY A 36 14.19 9.41 -7.49
N ALA A 37 13.83 8.79 -6.36
CA ALA A 37 12.48 8.87 -5.80
C ALA A 37 12.12 10.29 -5.34
N THR A 38 10.85 10.68 -5.48
CA THR A 38 10.38 11.99 -5.01
C THR A 38 10.26 12.00 -3.48
N LEU A 39 11.02 12.89 -2.81
CA LEU A 39 11.02 13.04 -1.36
C LEU A 39 9.79 13.82 -0.86
N TRP A 40 9.46 14.90 -1.57
CA TRP A 40 8.25 15.69 -1.31
C TRP A 40 7.94 16.62 -2.49
N ARG A 41 6.73 17.20 -2.49
CA ARG A 41 6.27 18.15 -3.49
C ARG A 41 5.65 19.36 -2.80
N TYR A 42 5.73 20.52 -3.44
CA TYR A 42 5.01 21.70 -2.98
C TYR A 42 3.50 21.42 -2.86
N SER A 43 2.88 21.91 -1.79
CA SER A 43 1.44 21.85 -1.56
C SER A 43 0.92 23.26 -1.25
N GLY A 44 0.09 23.81 -2.14
CA GLY A 44 -0.55 25.12 -1.93
C GLY A 44 -1.75 25.08 -0.98
N LEU A 45 -2.11 23.92 -0.43
CA LEU A 45 -3.27 23.76 0.46
C LEU A 45 -2.87 24.02 1.92
N THR A 46 -3.62 24.91 2.58
CA THR A 46 -3.51 25.19 4.02
C THR A 46 -4.19 24.09 4.85
N LEU A 47 -3.89 24.04 6.16
CA LEU A 47 -4.54 23.11 7.09
C LEU A 47 -6.07 23.23 7.09
N SER A 48 -6.60 24.45 7.00
CA SER A 48 -8.05 24.70 6.92
C SER A 48 -8.67 24.16 5.62
N ASN A 49 -7.95 24.27 4.49
CA ASN A 49 -8.42 23.71 3.22
C ASN A 49 -8.44 22.18 3.27
N TRP A 50 -7.42 21.56 3.86
CA TRP A 50 -7.40 20.12 4.09
C TRP A 50 -8.53 19.64 5.00
N LEU A 51 -8.82 20.40 6.07
CA LEU A 51 -9.97 20.11 6.94
C LEU A 51 -11.30 20.20 6.17
N ALA A 52 -11.50 21.24 5.35
CA ALA A 52 -12.69 21.39 4.53
C ALA A 52 -12.86 20.23 3.53
N LEU A 53 -11.76 19.76 2.91
CA LEU A 53 -11.76 18.59 2.04
C LEU A 53 -12.12 17.31 2.80
N ALA A 54 -11.59 17.12 4.01
CA ALA A 54 -11.91 15.97 4.85
C ALA A 54 -13.38 15.95 5.29
N ILE A 55 -13.95 17.11 5.66
CA ILE A 55 -15.38 17.23 6.01
C ILE A 55 -16.24 16.92 4.78
N SER A 56 -15.90 17.51 3.62
CA SER A 56 -16.62 17.25 2.37
C SER A 56 -16.56 15.77 2.00
N ALA A 57 -15.40 15.12 2.16
CA ALA A 57 -15.24 13.70 1.89
C ALA A 57 -16.11 12.84 2.81
N LEU A 58 -16.24 13.19 4.10
CA LEU A 58 -17.12 12.46 5.02
C LEU A 58 -18.60 12.60 4.65
N ILE A 59 -19.04 13.80 4.24
CA ILE A 59 -20.42 14.02 3.78
C ILE A 59 -20.70 13.21 2.52
N ILE A 60 -19.82 13.30 1.51
CA ILE A 60 -19.95 12.56 0.26
C ILE A 60 -19.86 11.05 0.50
N PHE A 61 -19.05 10.59 1.45
CA PHE A 61 -19.00 9.19 1.86
C PHE A 61 -20.37 8.70 2.39
N GLY A 62 -21.05 9.53 3.19
CA GLY A 62 -22.42 9.24 3.62
C GLY A 62 -23.39 9.10 2.45
N VAL A 63 -23.35 10.04 1.50
CA VAL A 63 -24.18 10.00 0.28
C VAL A 63 -23.85 8.76 -0.57
N ALA A 64 -22.57 8.46 -0.81
CA ALA A 64 -22.14 7.33 -1.64
C ALA A 64 -22.64 5.98 -1.12
N ASN A 65 -22.73 5.82 0.20
CA ASN A 65 -23.20 4.58 0.82
C ASN A 65 -24.71 4.55 1.07
N ALA A 66 -25.40 5.70 1.07
CA ALA A 66 -26.84 5.78 1.28
C ALA A 66 -27.66 5.60 -0.01
N TYR A 67 -27.08 5.91 -1.17
CA TYR A 67 -27.76 5.82 -2.47
C TYR A 67 -27.26 4.62 -3.30
N PRO A 68 -28.13 4.02 -4.14
CA PRO A 68 -27.75 2.91 -4.99
C PRO A 68 -26.71 3.36 -6.02
N VAL A 69 -25.77 2.46 -6.28
CA VAL A 69 -24.67 2.70 -7.22
C VAL A 69 -25.12 2.41 -8.66
N ALA A 70 -25.89 1.35 -8.84
CA ALA A 70 -26.51 1.01 -10.12
C ALA A 70 -27.90 0.44 -9.88
N SER A 71 -28.77 0.61 -10.88
CA SER A 71 -30.06 -0.05 -10.95
C SER A 71 -30.17 -0.82 -12.26
N MET A 72 -30.78 -1.99 -12.18
CA MET A 72 -30.98 -2.90 -13.30
C MET A 72 -32.46 -3.21 -13.42
N SER A 73 -33.00 -3.15 -14.63
CA SER A 73 -34.39 -3.54 -14.90
C SER A 73 -34.45 -4.74 -15.83
N VAL A 74 -35.13 -5.80 -15.42
CA VAL A 74 -35.37 -7.01 -16.22
C VAL A 74 -36.84 -7.37 -16.15
N GLN A 75 -37.52 -7.41 -17.29
CA GLN A 75 -38.92 -7.85 -17.41
C GLN A 75 -39.89 -7.14 -16.43
N GLY A 76 -39.66 -5.84 -16.17
CA GLY A 76 -40.50 -5.02 -15.28
C GLY A 76 -40.11 -5.05 -13.79
N MET A 77 -39.20 -5.94 -13.38
CA MET A 77 -38.59 -5.87 -12.04
C MET A 77 -37.40 -4.92 -12.06
N VAL A 78 -37.32 -4.04 -11.06
CA VAL A 78 -36.20 -3.13 -10.87
C VAL A 78 -35.42 -3.58 -9.65
N GLN A 79 -34.15 -3.91 -9.84
CA GLN A 79 -33.20 -4.13 -8.76
C GLN A 79 -32.27 -2.94 -8.61
N GLN A 80 -31.97 -2.58 -7.37
CA GLN A 80 -31.04 -1.50 -7.03
C GLN A 80 -30.02 -2.04 -6.04
N ALA A 81 -28.74 -1.75 -6.26
CA ALA A 81 -27.70 -2.19 -5.34
C ALA A 81 -26.80 -1.02 -4.91
N SER A 82 -26.71 -0.80 -3.60
CA SER A 82 -25.61 -0.06 -2.98
C SER A 82 -24.45 -1.00 -2.63
N LEU A 83 -23.30 -0.43 -2.22
CA LEU A 83 -22.18 -1.20 -1.68
C LEU A 83 -22.60 -2.02 -0.44
N LEU A 84 -23.39 -1.42 0.45
CA LEU A 84 -23.85 -2.08 1.67
C LEU A 84 -24.84 -3.21 1.37
N ASP A 85 -25.69 -3.03 0.35
CA ASP A 85 -26.59 -4.10 -0.11
C ASP A 85 -25.78 -5.28 -0.62
N ALA A 86 -24.75 -5.03 -1.45
CA ALA A 86 -23.87 -6.07 -1.96
C ALA A 86 -23.20 -6.87 -0.84
N ILE A 87 -22.66 -6.18 0.17
CA ILE A 87 -22.08 -6.82 1.36
C ILE A 87 -23.13 -7.66 2.10
N SER A 88 -24.35 -7.12 2.29
CA SER A 88 -25.43 -7.81 3.02
C SER A 88 -25.91 -9.07 2.32
N ILE A 89 -26.03 -9.04 0.98
CA ILE A 89 -26.45 -10.17 0.15
C ILE A 89 -25.40 -11.26 0.23
N THR A 90 -24.13 -10.92 -0.03
CA THR A 90 -23.02 -11.88 0.03
C THR A 90 -22.82 -12.49 1.42
N TRP A 91 -23.09 -11.72 2.48
CA TRP A 91 -23.10 -12.24 3.84
C TRP A 91 -24.21 -13.29 4.05
N ARG A 92 -25.43 -13.02 3.59
CA ARG A 92 -26.56 -13.96 3.69
C ARG A 92 -26.34 -15.24 2.88
N GLN A 93 -25.62 -15.14 1.77
CA GLN A 93 -25.21 -16.28 0.93
C GLN A 93 -24.12 -17.16 1.56
N GLY A 94 -23.62 -16.82 2.75
CA GLY A 94 -22.61 -17.62 3.48
C GLY A 94 -21.16 -17.33 3.09
N HIS A 95 -20.91 -16.33 2.23
CA HIS A 95 -19.57 -15.95 1.79
C HIS A 95 -18.94 -14.89 2.69
N TYR A 96 -18.79 -15.24 3.97
CA TYR A 96 -18.36 -14.32 5.03
C TYR A 96 -17.00 -13.66 4.77
N ILE A 97 -16.01 -14.40 4.24
CA ILE A 97 -14.66 -13.86 3.99
C ILE A 97 -14.72 -12.70 2.98
N VAL A 98 -15.43 -12.90 1.86
CA VAL A 98 -15.56 -11.88 0.81
C VAL A 98 -16.33 -10.67 1.33
N ALA A 99 -17.42 -10.90 2.09
CA ALA A 99 -18.22 -9.84 2.68
C ALA A 99 -17.41 -9.02 3.71
N ILE A 100 -16.65 -9.66 4.60
CA ILE A 100 -15.78 -8.99 5.59
C ILE A 100 -14.70 -8.18 4.89
N MET A 101 -13.99 -8.79 3.94
CA MET A 101 -12.93 -8.11 3.20
C MET A 101 -13.46 -6.86 2.50
N THR A 102 -14.56 -7.00 1.76
CA THR A 102 -15.18 -5.90 1.02
C THR A 102 -15.73 -4.83 1.95
N GLY A 103 -16.40 -5.22 3.04
CA GLY A 103 -16.93 -4.29 4.04
C GLY A 103 -15.82 -3.53 4.77
N LEU A 104 -14.71 -4.20 5.06
CA LEU A 104 -13.55 -3.55 5.68
C LEU A 104 -12.90 -2.56 4.71
N ALA A 105 -12.56 -2.98 3.49
CA ALA A 105 -11.85 -2.15 2.51
C ALA A 105 -12.71 -1.04 1.87
N GLY A 106 -13.99 -1.32 1.62
CA GLY A 106 -14.92 -0.41 0.94
C GLY A 106 -15.67 0.55 1.87
N PHE A 107 -15.87 0.17 3.14
CA PHE A 107 -16.68 0.95 4.07
C PHE A 107 -15.93 1.32 5.37
N ALA A 108 -15.52 0.33 6.17
CA ALA A 108 -15.04 0.59 7.52
C ALA A 108 -13.68 1.31 7.56
N LEU A 109 -12.71 0.90 6.73
CA LEU A 109 -11.38 1.52 6.69
C LEU A 109 -11.42 2.96 6.13
N PRO A 110 -12.13 3.27 5.02
CA PRO A 110 -12.29 4.65 4.57
C PRO A 110 -12.96 5.55 5.61
N LEU A 111 -14.00 5.05 6.29
CA LEU A 111 -14.66 5.78 7.37
C LEU A 111 -13.70 6.05 8.54
N LEU A 112 -12.95 5.03 8.95
CA LEU A 112 -11.97 5.16 10.03
C LEU A 112 -10.83 6.13 9.63
N GLN A 113 -10.35 6.09 8.39
CA GLN A 113 -9.36 7.05 7.89
C GLN A 113 -9.91 8.48 7.92
N LEU A 114 -11.12 8.72 7.42
CA LEU A 114 -11.73 10.05 7.39
C LEU A 114 -11.94 10.61 8.80
N THR A 115 -12.43 9.77 9.72
CA THR A 115 -12.62 10.17 11.12
C THR A 115 -11.31 10.50 11.83
N VAL A 116 -10.25 9.69 11.64
CA VAL A 116 -8.92 9.98 12.18
C VAL A 116 -8.34 11.27 11.58
N LEU A 117 -8.48 11.48 10.27
CA LEU A 117 -8.03 12.72 9.63
C LEU A 117 -8.76 13.95 10.17
N LEU A 118 -10.07 13.89 10.36
CA LEU A 118 -10.86 14.97 10.96
C LEU A 118 -10.45 15.24 12.41
N TRP A 119 -10.24 14.17 13.19
CA TRP A 119 -9.78 14.26 14.58
C TRP A 119 -8.42 14.97 14.70
N VAL A 120 -7.53 14.76 13.73
CA VAL A 120 -6.20 15.39 13.69
C VAL A 120 -6.25 16.80 13.13
N LEU A 121 -6.90 16.99 11.97
CA LEU A 121 -6.91 18.26 11.27
C LEU A 121 -7.70 19.34 12.01
N GLY A 122 -8.75 18.98 12.76
CA GLY A 122 -9.59 19.94 13.48
C GLY A 122 -8.83 20.77 14.53
N PRO A 123 -8.13 20.13 15.49
CA PRO A 123 -7.28 20.84 16.45
C PRO A 123 -6.06 21.48 15.78
N LEU A 124 -5.45 20.79 14.82
CA LEU A 124 -4.23 21.27 14.16
C LEU A 124 -4.49 22.55 13.35
N SER A 125 -5.64 22.68 12.69
CA SER A 125 -6.03 23.92 12.00
C SER A 125 -6.29 25.09 12.96
N ARG A 126 -6.49 24.81 14.25
CA ARG A 126 -6.63 25.82 15.32
C ARG A 126 -5.32 26.10 16.04
N GLY A 127 -4.20 25.51 15.60
CA GLY A 127 -2.88 25.68 16.22
C GLY A 127 -2.72 24.94 17.55
N SER A 128 -3.55 23.93 17.82
CA SER A 128 -3.48 23.12 19.04
C SER A 128 -3.09 21.67 18.74
N GLU A 129 -2.35 21.04 19.65
CA GLU A 129 -2.03 19.62 19.53
C GLU A 129 -3.28 18.76 19.78
N PRO A 130 -3.67 17.86 18.85
CA PRO A 130 -4.82 17.00 19.05
C PRO A 130 -4.58 15.98 20.15
N ALA A 131 -5.61 15.67 20.95
CA ALA A 131 -5.52 14.63 21.97
C ALA A 131 -5.19 13.27 21.32
N GLY A 132 -4.17 12.59 21.85
CA GLY A 132 -3.72 11.30 21.32
C GLY A 132 -3.04 11.37 19.95
N PHE A 133 -2.46 12.52 19.57
CA PHE A 133 -1.84 12.75 18.27
C PHE A 133 -0.90 11.62 17.82
N HIS A 134 -0.06 11.12 18.73
CA HIS A 134 0.89 10.04 18.45
C HIS A 134 0.20 8.75 18.02
N GLY A 135 -0.86 8.35 18.73
CA GLY A 135 -1.64 7.16 18.42
C GLY A 135 -2.40 7.33 17.10
N ALA A 136 -2.99 8.51 16.87
CA ALA A 136 -3.70 8.83 15.64
C ALA A 136 -2.78 8.75 14.41
N MET A 137 -1.54 9.24 14.51
CA MET A 137 -0.56 9.17 13.41
C MET A 137 -0.10 7.73 13.11
N ARG A 138 0.08 6.89 14.14
CA ARG A 138 0.36 5.45 13.96
C ARG A 138 -0.80 4.74 13.27
N LEU A 139 -2.02 4.98 13.75
CA LEU A 139 -3.23 4.40 13.18
C LEU A 139 -3.40 4.84 11.72
N LEU A 140 -3.21 6.12 11.41
CA LEU A 140 -3.30 6.63 10.04
C LEU A 140 -2.27 5.96 9.11
N GLY A 141 -1.04 5.75 9.59
CA GLY A 141 0.00 5.02 8.86
C GLY A 141 -0.41 3.57 8.53
N LEU A 142 -1.10 2.90 9.47
CA LEU A 142 -1.61 1.54 9.28
C LEU A 142 -2.81 1.50 8.33
N LEU A 143 -3.72 2.47 8.36
CA LEU A 143 -4.96 2.47 7.56
C LEU A 143 -4.73 2.84 6.10
N ARG A 144 -3.84 3.78 5.83
CA ARG A 144 -3.63 4.39 4.51
C ARG A 144 -3.42 3.37 3.37
N PRO A 145 -2.59 2.32 3.51
CA PRO A 145 -2.39 1.36 2.43
C PRO A 145 -3.69 0.63 2.02
N TRP A 146 -4.66 0.51 2.93
CA TRP A 146 -5.83 -0.34 2.75
C TRP A 146 -7.06 0.37 2.20
N CYS A 147 -7.01 1.69 2.04
CA CYS A 147 -8.13 2.45 1.51
C CYS A 147 -8.21 2.35 -0.01
N MET A 148 -9.07 1.46 -0.49
CA MET A 148 -9.20 1.07 -1.89
C MET A 148 -10.45 1.63 -2.58
N VAL A 149 -10.99 2.77 -2.11
CA VAL A 149 -12.18 3.40 -2.73
C VAL A 149 -12.01 3.69 -4.23
N PRO A 150 -10.86 4.19 -4.73
CA PRO A 150 -10.66 4.35 -6.18
C PRO A 150 -10.82 3.04 -6.96
N VAL A 151 -10.41 1.93 -6.36
CA VAL A 151 -10.45 0.59 -6.95
C VAL A 151 -11.87 0.04 -6.94
N PHE A 152 -12.63 0.32 -5.88
CA PHE A 152 -14.07 0.02 -5.84
C PHE A 152 -14.82 0.74 -6.97
N LEU A 153 -14.59 2.04 -7.19
CA LEU A 153 -15.22 2.78 -8.29
C LEU A 153 -14.93 2.13 -9.65
N LEU A 154 -13.67 1.74 -9.89
CA LEU A 154 -13.30 1.05 -11.13
C LEU A 154 -14.02 -0.31 -11.24
N GLY A 155 -14.11 -1.07 -10.15
CA GLY A 155 -14.87 -2.32 -10.10
C GLY A 155 -16.35 -2.13 -10.43
N VAL A 156 -16.96 -1.04 -9.93
CA VAL A 156 -18.33 -0.66 -10.28
C VAL A 156 -18.48 -0.39 -11.78
N LEU A 157 -17.59 0.41 -12.35
CA LEU A 157 -17.65 0.72 -13.79
C LEU A 157 -17.52 -0.54 -14.64
N VAL A 158 -16.60 -1.44 -14.29
CA VAL A 158 -16.43 -2.73 -14.97
C VAL A 158 -17.69 -3.60 -14.84
N ALA A 159 -18.29 -3.68 -13.66
CA ALA A 159 -19.52 -4.46 -13.45
C ALA A 159 -20.71 -3.89 -14.26
N VAL A 160 -20.87 -2.56 -14.28
CA VAL A 160 -21.92 -1.90 -15.06
C VAL A 160 -21.73 -2.18 -16.55
N VAL A 161 -20.51 -2.07 -17.08
CA VAL A 161 -20.20 -2.39 -18.49
C VAL A 161 -20.51 -3.85 -18.80
N LYS A 162 -20.16 -4.77 -17.90
CA LYS A 162 -20.42 -6.20 -18.08
C LYS A 162 -21.91 -6.53 -18.10
N LEU A 163 -22.70 -5.90 -17.23
CA LEU A 163 -24.15 -6.12 -17.14
C LEU A 163 -24.94 -5.39 -18.24
N ALA A 164 -24.43 -4.26 -18.74
CA ALA A 164 -25.06 -3.50 -19.82
C ALA A 164 -25.17 -4.30 -21.13
N GLY A 165 -24.32 -5.31 -21.33
CA GLY A 165 -24.44 -6.25 -22.46
C GLY A 165 -25.63 -7.22 -22.35
N MET A 166 -26.21 -7.37 -21.15
CA MET A 166 -27.28 -8.35 -20.87
C MET A 166 -28.62 -7.68 -20.49
N ALA A 167 -28.60 -6.47 -19.92
CA ALA A 167 -29.81 -5.75 -19.50
C ALA A 167 -29.65 -4.23 -19.55
N ALA A 168 -30.77 -3.52 -19.43
CA ALA A 168 -30.75 -2.07 -19.24
C ALA A 168 -30.25 -1.74 -17.81
N VAL A 169 -29.01 -1.26 -17.73
CA VAL A 169 -28.37 -0.80 -16.49
C VAL A 169 -28.31 0.73 -16.52
N SER A 170 -28.92 1.36 -15.52
CA SER A 170 -28.82 2.80 -15.32
C SER A 170 -27.90 3.11 -14.13
N PRO A 171 -26.90 3.99 -14.29
CA PRO A 171 -26.05 4.42 -13.20
C PRO A 171 -26.86 5.23 -12.18
N GLY A 172 -26.68 4.94 -10.89
CA GLY A 172 -27.34 5.63 -9.79
C GLY A 172 -26.54 6.82 -9.27
N ILE A 173 -27.15 7.60 -8.36
CA ILE A 173 -26.50 8.74 -7.69
C ILE A 173 -25.27 8.28 -6.89
N GLY A 174 -25.30 7.07 -6.34
CA GLY A 174 -24.18 6.48 -5.62
C GLY A 174 -22.90 6.42 -6.46
N LEU A 175 -23.00 6.11 -7.76
CA LEU A 175 -21.82 6.06 -8.65
C LEU A 175 -21.15 7.44 -8.76
N ALA A 176 -21.93 8.50 -8.97
CA ALA A 176 -21.38 9.86 -9.04
C ALA A 176 -20.76 10.29 -7.70
N ALA A 177 -21.41 9.94 -6.59
CA ALA A 177 -20.89 10.19 -5.25
C ALA A 177 -19.57 9.43 -4.99
N PHE A 178 -19.45 8.16 -5.39
CA PHE A 178 -18.18 7.43 -5.33
C PHE A 178 -17.10 8.03 -6.24
N GLY A 179 -17.48 8.60 -7.39
CA GLY A 179 -16.59 9.37 -8.26
C GLY A 179 -15.99 10.58 -7.55
N VAL A 180 -16.84 11.43 -6.96
CA VAL A 180 -16.40 12.61 -6.20
C VAL A 180 -15.58 12.18 -4.98
N LEU A 181 -16.04 11.17 -4.24
CA LEU A 181 -15.33 10.61 -3.09
C LEU A 181 -13.93 10.13 -3.46
N THR A 182 -13.79 9.45 -4.61
CA THR A 182 -12.51 8.97 -5.12
C THR A 182 -11.53 10.12 -5.34
N ILE A 183 -11.99 11.22 -5.93
CA ILE A 183 -11.16 12.42 -6.13
C ILE A 183 -10.74 13.01 -4.78
N LEU A 184 -11.69 13.18 -3.86
CA LEU A 184 -11.42 13.75 -2.53
C LEU A 184 -10.45 12.89 -1.72
N LEU A 185 -10.63 11.56 -1.71
CA LEU A 185 -9.74 10.62 -1.03
C LEU A 185 -8.36 10.55 -1.69
N THR A 186 -8.27 10.67 -3.02
CA THR A 186 -6.99 10.75 -3.74
C THR A 186 -6.23 12.01 -3.35
N MET A 187 -6.92 13.15 -3.20
CA MET A 187 -6.31 14.38 -2.69
C MET A 187 -5.86 14.20 -1.23
N LEU A 188 -6.74 13.70 -0.36
CA LEU A 188 -6.44 13.46 1.06
C LEU A 188 -5.33 12.41 1.26
N GLY A 189 -5.17 11.47 0.33
CA GLY A 189 -4.10 10.46 0.33
C GLY A 189 -2.68 11.05 0.24
N ARG A 190 -2.56 12.34 -0.11
CA ARG A 190 -1.30 13.11 -0.04
C ARG A 190 -0.91 13.47 1.40
N LEU A 191 -1.85 13.47 2.35
CA LEU A 191 -1.59 13.70 3.77
C LEU A 191 -1.07 12.41 4.41
N THR A 192 0.22 12.14 4.21
CA THR A 192 0.91 11.09 4.97
C THR A 192 1.10 11.52 6.42
N PRO A 193 1.29 10.58 7.36
CA PRO A 193 1.70 10.91 8.72
C PRO A 193 2.93 11.85 8.73
N HIS A 194 3.91 11.62 7.86
CA HIS A 194 5.07 12.51 7.68
C HIS A 194 4.68 13.95 7.33
N VAL A 195 3.72 14.13 6.42
CA VAL A 195 3.25 15.46 6.01
C VAL A 195 2.47 16.15 7.13
N LEU A 196 1.60 15.45 7.85
CA LEU A 196 0.85 16.02 8.98
C LEU A 196 1.78 16.47 10.12
N TRP A 197 2.80 15.67 10.42
CA TRP A 197 3.84 16.04 11.36
C TRP A 197 4.64 17.28 10.91
N ARG A 198 4.94 17.42 9.60
CA ARG A 198 5.57 18.64 9.05
C ARG A 198 4.67 19.88 9.14
N TYR A 199 3.36 19.71 8.96
CA TYR A 199 2.42 20.81 9.19
C TYR A 199 2.38 21.21 10.68
N ALA A 200 2.45 20.24 11.59
CA ALA A 200 2.51 20.51 13.02
C ALA A 200 3.79 21.25 13.43
N GLU A 201 4.95 20.90 12.84
CA GLU A 201 6.21 21.65 13.04
C GLU A 201 6.10 23.08 12.52
N SER A 202 5.61 23.23 11.29
CA SER A 202 5.48 24.55 10.64
C SER A 202 4.47 25.46 11.38
N ALA A 203 3.47 24.87 12.02
CA ALA A 203 2.50 25.59 12.86
C ALA A 203 3.00 25.88 14.28
N GLY A 204 4.20 25.42 14.65
CA GLY A 204 4.78 25.62 15.98
C GLY A 204 4.10 24.79 17.09
N VAL A 205 3.27 23.80 16.71
CA VAL A 205 2.54 22.95 17.66
C VAL A 205 3.47 21.92 18.31
N VAL A 206 4.50 21.47 17.58
CA VAL A 206 5.44 20.44 18.03
C VAL A 206 6.88 20.89 17.78
N PRO A 207 7.83 20.52 18.66
CA PRO A 207 9.21 21.00 18.55
C PRO A 207 9.94 20.39 17.35
N ILE A 208 10.82 21.19 16.74
CA ILE A 208 11.75 20.72 15.71
C ILE A 208 12.93 20.04 16.41
N HIS A 209 13.15 18.76 16.10
CA HIS A 209 14.29 18.00 16.58
C HIS A 209 15.26 17.72 15.43
N VAL A 210 16.49 18.19 15.56
CA VAL A 210 17.59 17.90 14.64
C VAL A 210 18.59 17.02 15.39
N PRO A 211 18.69 15.72 15.07
CA PRO A 211 19.65 14.85 15.72
C PRO A 211 21.08 15.27 15.35
N GLN A 212 22.01 15.12 16.28
CA GLN A 212 23.42 15.36 16.01
C GLN A 212 24.05 14.12 15.41
N ALA A 213 24.74 14.29 14.28
CA ALA A 213 25.59 13.24 13.73
C ALA A 213 26.86 13.12 14.58
N GLY A 214 27.28 11.88 14.85
CA GLY A 214 28.50 11.56 15.59
C GLY A 214 29.16 10.30 15.02
N PRO A 215 30.43 10.03 15.37
CA PRO A 215 31.16 8.87 14.86
C PRO A 215 30.49 7.53 15.25
N ASP A 216 29.90 7.47 16.44
CA ASP A 216 29.27 6.26 17.00
C ASP A 216 27.74 6.26 16.83
N VAL A 217 27.22 7.14 15.96
CA VAL A 217 25.78 7.34 15.78
C VAL A 217 25.41 7.15 14.31
N VAL A 218 24.38 6.35 14.07
CA VAL A 218 23.76 6.19 12.75
C VAL A 218 22.44 6.94 12.73
N LEU A 219 22.24 7.75 11.71
CA LEU A 219 20.99 8.46 11.52
C LEU A 219 19.98 7.58 10.76
N THR A 220 18.74 7.55 11.22
CA THR A 220 17.65 6.81 10.55
C THR A 220 16.32 7.52 10.77
N GLY A 221 15.45 7.51 9.77
CA GLY A 221 14.11 8.09 9.85
C GLY A 221 13.13 7.16 10.57
N CYS A 222 12.28 7.75 11.39
CA CYS A 222 11.15 7.03 11.95
C CYS A 222 10.10 6.74 10.87
N HIS A 223 9.78 5.47 10.64
CA HIS A 223 8.77 5.03 9.66
C HIS A 223 7.35 5.56 9.92
N VAL A 224 7.04 6.03 11.14
CA VAL A 224 5.73 6.61 11.47
C VAL A 224 5.71 8.13 11.26
N CYS A 225 6.60 8.87 11.94
CA CYS A 225 6.55 10.33 11.93
C CYS A 225 7.48 10.98 10.90
N GLY A 226 8.47 10.25 10.39
CA GLY A 226 9.43 10.73 9.39
C GLY A 226 10.55 11.59 9.96
N GLN A 227 10.58 11.78 11.28
CA GLN A 227 11.68 12.46 11.94
C GLN A 227 12.91 11.58 11.95
N VAL A 228 14.04 12.13 11.51
CA VAL A 228 15.36 11.50 11.63
C VAL A 228 15.74 11.41 13.12
N GLN A 229 16.13 10.22 13.54
CA GLN A 229 16.63 9.87 14.86
C GLN A 229 18.13 9.57 14.76
N ALA A 230 18.84 9.77 15.86
CA ALA A 230 20.19 9.29 16.08
C ALA A 230 20.13 7.97 16.88
N LEU A 231 20.62 6.88 16.30
CA LEU A 231 20.76 5.57 16.94
C LEU A 231 22.24 5.30 17.22
N ALA A 232 22.55 4.63 18.34
CA ALA A 232 23.91 4.16 18.59
C ALA A 232 24.31 3.10 17.55
N ARG A 233 25.51 3.22 16.98
CA ARG A 233 26.01 2.32 15.92
C ARG A 233 26.29 0.91 16.44
N ASP A 234 26.79 0.82 17.66
CA ASP A 234 27.14 -0.43 18.37
C ASP A 234 26.12 -0.76 19.48
N GLY A 235 24.90 -0.22 19.38
CA GLY A 235 23.82 -0.53 20.32
C GLY A 235 23.53 -2.03 20.35
N ASP A 236 23.11 -2.53 21.51
CA ASP A 236 22.65 -3.91 21.65
C ASP A 236 21.54 -4.17 20.61
N PRO A 237 21.65 -5.20 19.75
CA PRO A 237 20.58 -5.54 18.79
C PRO A 237 19.22 -5.76 19.46
N GLU A 238 19.19 -6.06 20.77
CA GLU A 238 18.00 -6.26 21.58
C GLU A 238 17.44 -4.97 22.20
N GLU A 239 18.18 -3.85 22.20
CA GLU A 239 17.68 -2.58 22.71
C GLU A 239 16.66 -1.95 21.75
N GLU A 240 15.39 -1.97 22.14
CA GLU A 240 14.33 -1.27 21.40
C GLU A 240 14.52 0.25 21.49
N HIS A 241 14.94 0.85 20.38
CA HIS A 241 15.01 2.30 20.28
C HIS A 241 13.64 2.89 19.99
N HIS A 242 13.22 3.87 20.79
CA HIS A 242 11.95 4.58 20.58
C HIS A 242 12.18 5.96 19.98
N CYS A 243 11.33 6.32 19.01
CA CYS A 243 11.32 7.66 18.44
C CYS A 243 11.02 8.71 19.53
N VAL A 244 11.86 9.73 19.67
CA VAL A 244 11.68 10.80 20.69
C VAL A 244 10.41 11.62 20.48
N ARG A 245 9.81 11.55 19.28
CA ARG A 245 8.61 12.30 18.92
C ARG A 245 7.34 11.49 19.05
N CYS A 246 7.25 10.35 18.38
CA CYS A 246 6.00 9.57 18.33
C CYS A 246 6.04 8.30 19.19
N HIS A 247 7.16 8.00 19.85
CA HIS A 247 7.42 6.79 20.64
C HIS A 247 7.23 5.46 19.89
N ALA A 248 7.13 5.48 18.57
CA ALA A 248 7.18 4.25 17.77
C ALA A 248 8.57 3.62 17.88
N VAL A 249 8.63 2.30 17.84
CA VAL A 249 9.90 1.58 17.76
C VAL A 249 10.59 1.93 16.45
N VAL A 250 11.86 2.30 16.51
CA VAL A 250 12.70 2.69 15.39
C VAL A 250 13.78 1.65 15.25
N HIS A 251 13.85 1.05 14.07
CA HIS A 251 14.91 0.13 13.71
C HIS A 251 15.69 0.74 12.56
N TYR A 252 17.01 0.60 12.58
CA TYR A 252 17.85 1.00 11.44
C TYR A 252 17.41 0.29 10.16
N ARG A 253 17.09 -1.01 10.24
CA ARG A 253 16.48 -1.83 9.19
C ARG A 253 15.41 -2.75 9.76
N LYS A 254 14.43 -3.14 8.94
CA LYS A 254 13.37 -4.06 9.38
C LYS A 254 13.98 -5.42 9.81
N PRO A 255 13.67 -5.92 11.01
CA PRO A 255 14.19 -7.21 11.47
C PRO A 255 13.58 -8.37 10.66
N ASP A 256 14.41 -9.36 10.34
CA ASP A 256 14.05 -10.59 9.61
C ASP A 256 13.18 -10.38 8.35
N HIS A 257 13.39 -9.25 7.67
CA HIS A 257 12.53 -8.83 6.58
C HIS A 257 12.50 -9.84 5.43
N LEU A 258 13.63 -10.49 5.11
CA LEU A 258 13.71 -11.56 4.11
C LEU A 258 12.85 -12.77 4.49
N ALA A 259 12.96 -13.27 5.72
CA ALA A 259 12.23 -14.45 6.18
C ALA A 259 10.71 -14.18 6.20
N ARG A 260 10.32 -13.02 6.74
CA ARG A 260 8.91 -12.58 6.78
C ARG A 260 8.32 -12.41 5.38
N THR A 261 9.06 -11.76 4.49
CA THR A 261 8.62 -11.53 3.11
C THR A 261 8.49 -12.86 2.36
N TRP A 262 9.47 -13.77 2.47
CA TRP A 262 9.37 -15.11 1.88
C TRP A 262 8.20 -15.92 2.42
N ALA A 263 7.97 -15.92 3.74
CA ALA A 263 6.87 -16.66 4.34
C ALA A 263 5.50 -16.19 3.81
N LEU A 264 5.28 -14.87 3.75
CA LEU A 264 4.06 -14.27 3.21
C LEU A 264 3.91 -14.52 1.71
N LEU A 265 5.00 -14.43 0.96
CA LEU A 265 5.02 -14.64 -0.49
C LEU A 265 4.74 -16.10 -0.86
N LEU A 266 5.36 -17.05 -0.18
CA LEU A 266 5.10 -18.48 -0.37
C LEU A 266 3.66 -18.84 -0.03
N ALA A 267 3.13 -18.30 1.07
CA ALA A 267 1.71 -18.45 1.41
C ALA A 267 0.82 -17.88 0.29
N ALA A 268 1.13 -16.70 -0.25
CA ALA A 268 0.39 -16.12 -1.37
C ALA A 268 0.43 -17.00 -2.64
N VAL A 269 1.59 -17.59 -2.97
CA VAL A 269 1.73 -18.52 -4.10
C VAL A 269 0.85 -19.77 -3.90
N VAL A 270 0.81 -20.33 -2.69
CA VAL A 270 -0.05 -21.48 -2.37
C VAL A 270 -1.53 -21.13 -2.56
N PHE A 271 -1.98 -19.96 -2.08
CA PHE A 271 -3.37 -19.52 -2.25
C PHE A 271 -3.70 -19.06 -3.68
N TYR A 272 -2.70 -18.73 -4.51
CA TYR A 272 -2.91 -18.34 -5.90
C TYR A 272 -3.44 -19.50 -6.76
N ILE A 273 -3.06 -20.75 -6.43
CA ILE A 273 -3.57 -21.95 -7.12
C ILE A 273 -5.09 -22.10 -6.93
N PRO A 274 -5.65 -22.22 -5.71
CA PRO A 274 -7.09 -22.32 -5.53
C PRO A 274 -7.84 -21.07 -5.99
N ALA A 275 -7.24 -19.88 -5.94
CA ALA A 275 -7.85 -18.66 -6.47
C ALA A 275 -8.16 -18.75 -7.97
N ASN A 276 -7.31 -19.42 -8.75
CA ASN A 276 -7.49 -19.57 -10.21
C ASN A 276 -8.22 -20.85 -10.62
N VAL A 277 -8.15 -21.89 -9.79
CA VAL A 277 -8.76 -23.21 -10.06
C VAL A 277 -10.20 -23.31 -9.57
N LEU A 278 -10.53 -22.68 -8.43
CA LEU A 278 -11.88 -22.74 -7.88
C LEU A 278 -12.82 -21.78 -8.64
N PRO A 279 -14.13 -22.10 -8.69
CA PRO A 279 -15.11 -21.18 -9.24
C PRO A 279 -15.11 -19.88 -8.45
N VAL A 280 -15.06 -18.76 -9.18
CA VAL A 280 -15.19 -17.42 -8.61
C VAL A 280 -16.65 -16.97 -8.58
N MET A 281 -17.46 -17.51 -9.49
CA MET A 281 -18.89 -17.21 -9.57
C MET A 281 -19.65 -18.50 -9.78
N LYS A 282 -20.71 -18.69 -9.00
CA LYS A 282 -21.71 -19.74 -9.22
C LYS A 282 -23.04 -19.07 -9.52
N VAL A 283 -23.67 -19.48 -10.60
CA VAL A 283 -25.00 -19.03 -11.00
C VAL A 283 -25.93 -20.22 -10.80
N SER A 284 -26.82 -20.12 -9.82
CA SER A 284 -27.90 -21.09 -9.64
C SER A 284 -29.16 -20.54 -10.28
N SER A 285 -29.71 -21.27 -11.24
CA SER A 285 -30.93 -20.91 -11.96
C SER A 285 -31.88 -22.09 -11.98
N VAL A 286 -33.16 -21.82 -12.22
CA VAL A 286 -34.20 -22.87 -12.37
C VAL A 286 -33.88 -23.84 -13.52
N LEU A 287 -33.07 -23.42 -14.50
CA LEU A 287 -32.64 -24.22 -15.64
C LEU A 287 -31.36 -25.05 -15.40
N GLY A 288 -30.68 -24.88 -14.26
CA GLY A 288 -29.44 -25.56 -13.91
C GLY A 288 -28.41 -24.65 -13.26
N ASP A 289 -27.41 -25.27 -12.63
CA ASP A 289 -26.29 -24.60 -11.97
C ASP A 289 -25.09 -24.50 -12.91
N SER A 290 -24.51 -23.31 -13.06
CA SER A 290 -23.25 -23.10 -13.75
C SER A 290 -22.20 -22.48 -12.81
N ALA A 291 -20.95 -22.88 -12.98
CA ALA A 291 -19.84 -22.42 -12.16
C ALA A 291 -18.65 -22.07 -13.05
N HIS A 292 -18.18 -20.83 -12.98
CA HIS A 292 -17.10 -20.34 -13.83
C HIS A 292 -15.88 -19.97 -12.99
N THR A 293 -14.72 -20.50 -13.38
CA THR A 293 -13.41 -20.01 -12.89
C THR A 293 -13.08 -18.67 -13.55
N ILE A 294 -12.08 -17.96 -13.05
CA ILE A 294 -11.60 -16.71 -13.67
C ILE A 294 -11.25 -16.95 -15.14
N LEU A 295 -10.38 -17.94 -15.39
CA LEU A 295 -9.93 -18.25 -16.74
C LEU A 295 -11.07 -18.79 -17.61
N GLY A 296 -11.98 -19.58 -17.03
CA GLY A 296 -13.19 -20.03 -17.71
C GLY A 296 -14.06 -18.87 -18.18
N GLY A 297 -14.29 -17.88 -17.31
CA GLY A 297 -15.03 -16.67 -17.67
C GLY A 297 -14.36 -15.82 -18.74
N VAL A 298 -13.02 -15.72 -18.74
CA VAL A 298 -12.25 -15.04 -19.79
C VAL A 298 -12.42 -15.75 -21.13
N VAL A 299 -12.27 -17.08 -21.18
CA VAL A 299 -12.41 -17.87 -22.41
C VAL A 299 -13.82 -17.76 -22.99
N GLU A 300 -14.83 -17.77 -22.14
CA GLU A 300 -16.23 -17.64 -22.55
C GLU A 300 -16.51 -16.26 -23.17
N LEU A 301 -16.09 -15.18 -22.50
CA LEU A 301 -16.22 -13.81 -23.02
C LEU A 301 -15.47 -13.62 -24.34
N TRP A 302 -14.31 -14.27 -24.49
CA TRP A 302 -13.55 -14.26 -25.74
C TRP A 302 -14.33 -14.93 -26.88
N ASN A 303 -14.93 -16.08 -26.61
CA ASN A 303 -15.74 -16.83 -27.58
C ASN A 303 -17.03 -16.10 -27.95
N MET A 304 -17.62 -15.34 -27.03
CA MET A 304 -18.79 -14.48 -27.29
C MET A 304 -18.46 -13.23 -28.12
N GLY A 305 -17.19 -13.01 -28.47
CA GLY A 305 -16.75 -11.84 -29.26
C GLY A 305 -16.48 -10.58 -28.45
N SER A 306 -16.59 -10.63 -27.12
CA SER A 306 -16.35 -9.50 -26.21
C SER A 306 -14.87 -9.40 -25.78
N TRP A 307 -13.97 -9.27 -26.75
CA TRP A 307 -12.52 -9.40 -26.54
C TRP A 307 -11.97 -8.33 -25.58
N ASP A 308 -12.54 -7.12 -25.61
CA ASP A 308 -12.14 -6.02 -24.73
C ASP A 308 -12.37 -6.36 -23.25
N ILE A 309 -13.53 -6.90 -22.91
CA ILE A 309 -13.90 -7.25 -21.53
C ILE A 309 -13.06 -8.45 -21.06
N ALA A 310 -12.89 -9.46 -21.92
CA ALA A 310 -12.07 -10.63 -21.63
C ALA A 310 -10.61 -10.23 -21.28
N LEU A 311 -10.03 -9.30 -22.04
CA LEU A 311 -8.67 -8.80 -21.80
C LEU A 311 -8.56 -8.05 -20.47
N ILE A 312 -9.52 -7.18 -20.16
CA ILE A 312 -9.55 -6.43 -18.89
C ILE A 312 -9.57 -7.39 -17.69
N VAL A 313 -10.45 -8.39 -17.70
CA VAL A 313 -10.56 -9.39 -16.63
C VAL A 313 -9.28 -10.22 -16.53
N PHE A 314 -8.73 -10.69 -17.65
CA PHE A 314 -7.47 -11.45 -17.63
C PHE A 314 -6.31 -10.66 -17.03
N ILE A 315 -6.16 -9.40 -17.42
CA ILE A 315 -5.08 -8.54 -16.92
C ILE A 315 -5.26 -8.29 -15.42
N ALA A 316 -6.46 -7.92 -14.99
CA ALA A 316 -6.75 -7.60 -13.59
C ALA A 316 -6.60 -8.82 -12.67
N SER A 317 -7.10 -9.99 -13.09
CA SER A 317 -7.20 -11.17 -12.24
C SER A 317 -6.03 -12.13 -12.28
N VAL A 318 -5.31 -12.18 -13.40
CA VAL A 318 -4.23 -13.15 -13.58
C VAL A 318 -2.91 -12.44 -13.76
N ALA A 319 -2.81 -11.53 -14.73
CA ALA A 319 -1.53 -10.91 -15.07
C ALA A 319 -0.99 -9.99 -13.95
N VAL A 320 -1.86 -9.18 -13.34
CA VAL A 320 -1.47 -8.24 -12.28
C VAL A 320 -0.95 -8.94 -11.02
N PRO A 321 -1.67 -9.91 -10.41
CA PRO A 321 -1.17 -10.65 -9.26
C PRO A 321 0.10 -11.46 -9.59
N LEU A 322 0.14 -12.10 -10.76
CA LEU A 322 1.32 -12.85 -11.20
C LEU A 322 2.55 -11.94 -11.33
N THR A 323 2.39 -10.77 -11.95
CA THR A 323 3.46 -9.78 -12.08
C THR A 323 3.96 -9.33 -10.71
N LYS A 324 3.05 -9.09 -9.76
CA LYS A 324 3.40 -8.73 -8.38
C LYS A 324 4.19 -9.82 -7.67
N LEU A 325 3.76 -11.07 -7.80
CA LEU A 325 4.47 -12.24 -7.25
C LEU A 325 5.87 -12.36 -7.85
N LEU A 326 5.99 -12.35 -9.18
CA LEU A 326 7.27 -12.47 -9.88
C LEU A 326 8.24 -11.31 -9.55
N ALA A 327 7.72 -10.08 -9.48
CA ALA A 327 8.52 -8.91 -9.12
C ALA A 327 9.06 -9.01 -7.69
N LEU A 328 8.24 -9.42 -6.71
CA LEU A 328 8.70 -9.63 -5.33
C LEU A 328 9.71 -10.78 -5.22
N ILE A 329 9.49 -11.89 -5.92
CA ILE A 329 10.46 -13.01 -5.99
C ILE A 329 11.79 -12.50 -6.54
N LEU A 330 11.78 -11.74 -7.65
CA LEU A 330 12.99 -11.19 -8.25
C LEU A 330 13.73 -10.24 -7.29
N LEU A 331 13.01 -9.35 -6.60
CA LEU A 331 13.60 -8.44 -5.62
C LEU A 331 14.25 -9.19 -4.45
N LEU A 332 13.60 -10.25 -3.95
CA LEU A 332 14.13 -11.10 -2.88
C LEU A 332 15.35 -11.91 -3.31
N LEU A 333 15.30 -12.57 -4.47
CA LEU A 333 16.42 -13.37 -4.98
C LEU A 333 17.65 -12.49 -5.25
N THR A 334 17.45 -11.31 -5.86
CA THR A 334 18.55 -10.39 -6.13
C THR A 334 19.20 -9.83 -4.86
N GLU A 335 18.43 -9.60 -3.80
CA GLU A 335 18.99 -9.24 -2.49
C GLU A 335 19.70 -10.42 -1.82
N GLN A 336 19.13 -11.63 -1.89
CA GLN A 336 19.73 -12.83 -1.30
C GLN A 336 21.05 -13.22 -1.97
N TRP A 337 21.16 -13.00 -3.29
CA TRP A 337 22.41 -13.13 -4.04
C TRP A 337 23.34 -11.92 -3.89
N ARG A 338 22.99 -10.96 -3.02
CA ARG A 338 23.76 -9.74 -2.71
C ARG A 338 24.17 -8.95 -3.95
N SER A 339 23.31 -8.94 -4.98
CA SER A 339 23.59 -8.22 -6.21
C SER A 339 23.39 -6.72 -6.02
N THR A 340 24.42 -5.94 -6.30
CA THR A 340 24.43 -4.46 -6.26
C THR A 340 24.17 -3.83 -7.63
N THR A 341 23.93 -4.63 -8.66
CA THR A 341 23.66 -4.12 -10.01
C THR A 341 22.23 -3.58 -10.15
N ASN A 342 22.07 -2.51 -10.95
CA ASN A 342 20.77 -1.97 -11.36
C ASN A 342 19.79 -1.60 -10.22
N LEU A 343 20.28 -0.99 -9.13
CA LEU A 343 19.47 -0.62 -7.96
C LEU A 343 18.37 0.42 -8.25
N ARG A 344 18.61 1.35 -9.18
CA ARG A 344 17.59 2.32 -9.64
C ARG A 344 16.39 1.63 -10.32
N PRO A 345 16.57 0.78 -11.35
CA PRO A 345 15.49 -0.06 -11.88
C PRO A 345 14.77 -0.90 -10.83
N ARG A 346 15.50 -1.49 -9.86
CA ARG A 346 14.89 -2.27 -8.77
C ARG A 346 14.01 -1.41 -7.86
N THR A 347 14.44 -0.18 -7.57
CA THR A 347 13.64 0.79 -6.82
C THR A 347 12.35 1.11 -7.55
N ARG A 348 12.42 1.38 -8.86
CA ARG A 348 11.21 1.60 -9.70
C ARG A 348 10.30 0.38 -9.76
N LEU A 349 10.87 -0.82 -9.83
CA LEU A 349 10.09 -2.06 -9.80
C LEU A 349 9.34 -2.19 -8.46
N TYR A 350 10.00 -1.89 -7.35
CA TYR A 350 9.38 -1.88 -6.02
C TYR A 350 8.26 -0.82 -5.92
N GLU A 351 8.49 0.42 -6.38
CA GLU A 351 7.47 1.47 -6.46
C GLU A 351 6.26 1.02 -7.31
N MET A 352 6.51 0.35 -8.43
CA MET A 352 5.46 -0.20 -9.29
C MET A 352 4.68 -1.30 -8.57
N VAL A 353 5.35 -2.18 -7.81
CA VAL A 353 4.70 -3.23 -7.00
C VAL A 353 3.81 -2.64 -5.91
N GLU A 354 4.26 -1.59 -5.22
CA GLU A 354 3.44 -0.88 -4.22
C GLU A 354 2.22 -0.21 -4.87
N PHE A 355 2.42 0.44 -6.02
CA PHE A 355 1.33 1.07 -6.76
C PHE A 355 0.29 0.03 -7.19
N ILE A 356 0.71 -1.03 -7.89
CA ILE A 356 -0.15 -2.13 -8.35
C ILE A 356 -0.86 -2.81 -7.18
N GLY A 357 -0.20 -2.90 -6.02
CA GLY A 357 -0.72 -3.59 -4.84
C GLY A 357 -2.10 -3.10 -4.40
N GLN A 358 -2.37 -1.81 -4.52
CA GLN A 358 -3.66 -1.22 -4.16
C GLN A 358 -4.79 -1.67 -5.11
N TRP A 359 -4.50 -1.82 -6.40
CA TRP A 359 -5.47 -2.18 -7.44
C TRP A 359 -5.87 -3.65 -7.44
N SER A 360 -5.08 -4.51 -6.80
CA SER A 360 -5.25 -5.95 -6.87
C SER A 360 -6.57 -6.45 -6.25
N MET A 361 -7.32 -5.62 -5.51
CA MET A 361 -8.64 -5.97 -4.96
C MET A 361 -9.81 -5.72 -5.93
N LEU A 362 -9.57 -5.16 -7.12
CA LEU A 362 -10.60 -4.84 -8.11
C LEU A 362 -11.57 -6.00 -8.35
N ASP A 363 -11.06 -7.21 -8.55
CA ASP A 363 -11.91 -8.34 -8.93
C ASP A 363 -12.85 -8.80 -7.81
N VAL A 364 -12.41 -8.69 -6.55
CA VAL A 364 -13.28 -9.00 -5.41
C VAL A 364 -14.46 -8.03 -5.39
N PHE A 365 -14.22 -6.75 -5.67
CA PHE A 365 -15.28 -5.74 -5.78
C PHE A 365 -16.19 -5.95 -7.00
N VAL A 366 -15.65 -6.38 -8.14
CA VAL A 366 -16.46 -6.70 -9.32
C VAL A 366 -17.38 -7.89 -9.01
N VAL A 367 -16.85 -8.97 -8.43
CA VAL A 367 -17.62 -10.19 -8.13
C VAL A 367 -18.76 -9.90 -7.16
N ILE A 368 -18.50 -9.16 -6.07
CA ILE A 368 -19.53 -8.87 -5.08
C ILE A 368 -20.64 -7.99 -5.65
N LEU A 369 -20.28 -7.04 -6.52
CA LEU A 369 -21.26 -6.15 -7.13
C LEU A 369 -22.09 -6.85 -8.21
N LEU A 370 -21.46 -7.73 -9.01
CA LEU A 370 -22.19 -8.57 -9.95
C LEU A 370 -23.16 -9.50 -9.22
N ALA A 371 -22.73 -10.09 -8.11
CA ALA A 371 -23.59 -10.90 -7.25
C ALA A 371 -24.81 -10.09 -6.77
N ALA A 372 -24.59 -8.85 -6.32
CA ALA A 372 -25.66 -7.99 -5.81
C ALA A 372 -26.63 -7.50 -6.90
N LEU A 373 -26.13 -7.12 -8.07
CA LEU A 373 -26.95 -6.58 -9.16
C LEU A 373 -27.73 -7.65 -9.91
N ALA A 374 -27.23 -8.89 -9.91
CA ALA A 374 -27.84 -10.02 -10.59
C ALA A 374 -28.61 -10.96 -9.66
N ASP A 375 -28.82 -10.57 -8.39
CA ASP A 375 -29.62 -11.32 -7.42
C ASP A 375 -31.12 -10.97 -7.58
N PHE A 376 -31.82 -11.76 -8.40
CA PHE A 376 -33.27 -11.68 -8.55
C PHE A 376 -33.92 -12.83 -7.79
N GLN A 377 -34.53 -12.51 -6.65
CA GLN A 377 -35.19 -13.48 -5.78
C GLN A 377 -36.14 -14.39 -6.57
N GLY A 378 -35.85 -15.69 -6.59
CA GLY A 378 -36.69 -16.73 -7.19
C GLY A 378 -36.44 -17.03 -8.69
N LEU A 379 -35.54 -16.32 -9.37
CA LEU A 379 -35.24 -16.55 -10.80
C LEU A 379 -33.80 -16.97 -11.04
N MET A 380 -32.85 -16.20 -10.51
CA MET A 380 -31.42 -16.38 -10.72
C MET A 380 -30.68 -15.81 -9.52
N GLU A 381 -29.84 -16.63 -8.91
CA GLU A 381 -28.98 -16.23 -7.79
C GLU A 381 -27.52 -16.36 -8.24
N ILE A 382 -26.77 -15.27 -8.15
CA ILE A 382 -25.32 -15.25 -8.37
C ILE A 382 -24.64 -15.18 -7.02
N SER A 383 -23.82 -16.19 -6.71
CA SER A 383 -23.06 -16.27 -5.47
C SER A 383 -21.55 -16.24 -5.72
N ALA A 384 -20.83 -15.59 -4.80
CA ALA A 384 -19.38 -15.48 -4.87
C ALA A 384 -18.71 -16.82 -4.52
N GLY A 385 -18.10 -17.48 -5.50
CA GLY A 385 -17.46 -18.78 -5.27
C GLY A 385 -16.20 -18.71 -4.38
N GLY A 386 -15.74 -19.87 -3.91
CA GLY A 386 -14.56 -19.97 -3.04
C GLY A 386 -13.27 -19.42 -3.65
N GLY A 387 -13.19 -19.34 -4.97
CA GLY A 387 -12.08 -18.69 -5.68
C GLY A 387 -11.94 -17.21 -5.32
N ALA A 388 -13.05 -16.49 -5.11
CA ALA A 388 -13.03 -15.07 -4.76
C ALA A 388 -12.42 -14.83 -3.35
N ALA A 389 -12.73 -15.72 -2.40
CA ALA A 389 -12.13 -15.67 -1.07
C ALA A 389 -10.63 -15.98 -1.11
N ALA A 390 -10.22 -17.04 -1.82
CA ALA A 390 -8.82 -17.38 -2.01
C ALA A 390 -8.04 -16.25 -2.69
N PHE A 391 -8.63 -15.62 -3.72
CA PHE A 391 -8.06 -14.47 -4.40
C PHE A 391 -7.86 -13.28 -3.44
N GLY A 392 -8.86 -12.95 -2.64
CA GLY A 392 -8.74 -11.90 -1.62
C GLY A 392 -7.59 -12.16 -0.64
N VAL A 393 -7.40 -13.41 -0.20
CA VAL A 393 -6.26 -13.79 0.65
C VAL A 393 -4.92 -13.56 -0.05
N VAL A 394 -4.79 -13.90 -1.34
CA VAL A 394 -3.57 -13.61 -2.13
C VAL A 394 -3.28 -12.11 -2.15
N VAL A 395 -4.29 -11.27 -2.37
CA VAL A 395 -4.14 -9.81 -2.38
C VAL A 395 -3.58 -9.31 -1.05
N ILE A 396 -4.18 -9.74 0.06
CA ILE A 396 -3.75 -9.36 1.42
C ILE A 396 -2.32 -9.83 1.68
N LEU A 397 -2.00 -11.10 1.41
CA LEU A 397 -0.68 -11.67 1.67
C LEU A 397 0.41 -11.00 0.82
N THR A 398 0.16 -10.74 -0.47
CA THR A 398 1.12 -10.04 -1.32
C THR A 398 1.32 -8.58 -0.91
N MET A 399 0.28 -7.94 -0.37
CA MET A 399 0.38 -6.59 0.18
C MET A 399 1.21 -6.57 1.47
N LEU A 400 0.93 -7.47 2.40
CA LEU A 400 1.73 -7.65 3.63
C LEU A 400 3.18 -8.02 3.31
N SER A 401 3.40 -8.85 2.28
CA SER A 401 4.74 -9.21 1.79
C SER A 401 5.49 -7.97 1.30
N ALA A 402 4.88 -7.17 0.42
CA ALA A 402 5.49 -5.94 -0.08
C ALA A 402 5.82 -4.96 1.07
N MET A 403 4.90 -4.78 2.02
CA MET A 403 5.12 -3.92 3.20
C MET A 403 6.19 -4.46 4.16
N SER A 404 6.46 -5.77 4.16
CA SER A 404 7.50 -6.39 4.99
C SER A 404 8.89 -6.25 4.38
N PHE A 405 9.00 -6.18 3.05
CA PHE A 405 10.26 -6.02 2.34
C PHE A 405 10.93 -4.67 2.67
N ASP A 406 12.27 -4.65 2.78
CA ASP A 406 13.05 -3.42 3.02
C ASP A 406 14.14 -3.26 1.94
N LEU A 407 13.84 -2.48 0.90
CA LEU A 407 14.75 -2.24 -0.22
C LEU A 407 16.06 -1.56 0.21
N ARG A 408 16.07 -0.84 1.34
CA ARG A 408 17.23 -0.07 1.82
C ARG A 408 18.46 -0.96 2.02
N ARG A 409 18.29 -2.25 2.35
CA ARG A 409 19.40 -3.19 2.51
C ARG A 409 20.17 -3.46 1.21
N SER A 410 19.49 -3.43 0.07
CA SER A 410 20.15 -3.60 -1.23
C SER A 410 21.07 -2.40 -1.56
N TRP A 411 20.71 -1.21 -1.07
CA TRP A 411 21.54 0.00 -1.18
C TRP A 411 22.71 -0.02 -0.17
N ASP A 412 22.51 -0.54 1.05
CA ASP A 412 23.62 -0.70 2.02
C ASP A 412 24.72 -1.65 1.51
N LEU A 413 24.34 -2.68 0.73
CA LEU A 413 25.28 -3.61 0.11
C LEU A 413 26.15 -2.92 -0.95
N GLU A 414 25.62 -1.92 -1.67
CA GLU A 414 26.39 -1.12 -2.62
C GLU A 414 27.43 -0.28 -1.87
N ASP A 415 27.01 0.41 -0.80
CA ASP A 415 27.91 1.22 0.03
C ASP A 415 29.06 0.38 0.60
N ALA A 416 28.76 -0.83 1.09
CA ALA A 416 29.78 -1.76 1.56
C ALA A 416 30.73 -2.23 0.44
N SER A 417 30.20 -2.51 -0.75
CA SER A 417 31.02 -2.93 -1.90
C SER A 417 31.94 -1.83 -2.43
N GLU A 418 31.49 -0.57 -2.44
CA GLU A 418 32.31 0.58 -2.82
C GLU A 418 33.44 0.82 -1.80
N LEU A 419 33.13 0.74 -0.50
CA LEU A 419 34.13 0.85 0.58
C LEU A 419 35.20 -0.25 0.52
N ASP A 420 34.84 -1.47 0.15
CA ASP A 420 35.79 -2.58 -0.04
C ASP A 420 36.70 -2.38 -1.27
N LEU A 421 36.20 -1.70 -2.32
CA LEU A 421 36.98 -1.35 -3.51
C LEU A 421 37.93 -0.16 -3.26
N GLU A 422 37.53 0.79 -2.41
CA GLU A 422 38.32 1.98 -2.06
C GLU A 422 39.41 1.72 -1.02
N ARG A 423 39.36 0.60 -0.27
CA ARG A 423 40.49 0.16 0.55
C ARG A 423 41.62 -0.29 -0.38
N PRO A 424 42.76 0.45 -0.48
CA PRO A 424 43.93 -0.13 -1.12
C PRO A 424 44.31 -1.36 -0.31
N ALA A 425 44.70 -2.44 -0.99
CA ALA A 425 45.28 -3.62 -0.37
C ALA A 425 46.52 -3.21 0.46
N ILE A 426 46.30 -2.81 1.72
CA ILE A 426 47.36 -2.79 2.72
C ILE A 426 47.65 -4.26 2.95
N ALA A 427 48.63 -4.75 2.20
CA ALA A 427 49.19 -6.08 2.32
C ALA A 427 49.66 -6.27 3.76
N ASP A 428 48.83 -6.92 4.55
CA ASP A 428 49.22 -7.51 5.81
C ASP A 428 49.95 -8.83 5.52
N GLY A 429 51.08 -9.08 6.18
CA GLY A 429 51.59 -10.44 6.32
C GLY A 429 52.91 -10.84 5.63
N GLY A 430 53.90 -9.96 5.55
CA GLY A 430 55.30 -10.36 5.35
C GLY A 430 56.01 -10.74 6.67
N ARG A 431 55.38 -11.49 7.58
CA ARG A 431 56.01 -11.95 8.83
C ARG A 431 56.89 -13.17 8.51
N ARG A 432 58.18 -12.95 8.20
CA ARG A 432 59.18 -14.04 8.12
C ARG A 432 59.35 -14.68 9.50
N PRO A 433 59.44 -16.02 9.61
CA PRO A 433 59.71 -16.68 10.88
C PRO A 433 61.15 -16.40 11.30
N ALA A 434 61.35 -16.12 12.59
CA ALA A 434 62.67 -16.08 13.21
C ALA A 434 63.29 -17.49 13.15
N PRO A 435 64.52 -17.67 12.66
CA PRO A 435 65.25 -18.91 12.87
C PRO A 435 65.87 -18.92 14.27
N THR A 436 65.71 -20.09 14.88
CA THR A 436 66.17 -20.61 16.16
C THR A 436 67.63 -20.28 16.53
N ALA A 437 67.84 -20.11 17.84
CA ALA A 437 69.14 -20.05 18.49
C ALA A 437 69.91 -21.39 18.48
N GLY A 438 71.25 -21.30 18.53
CA GLY A 438 72.26 -22.38 18.58
C GLY A 438 73.28 -22.15 17.45
N THR A 439 74.58 -21.95 17.65
CA THR A 439 75.52 -22.70 18.50
C THR A 439 76.83 -21.89 18.63
N GLU A 440 77.62 -22.26 19.63
CA GLU A 440 78.88 -21.73 20.15
C GLU A 440 80.10 -21.61 19.20
N VAL A 441 81.14 -20.97 19.76
CA VAL A 441 82.61 -21.13 19.55
C VAL A 441 83.30 -20.21 18.52
N GLY A 442 84.29 -19.45 19.03
CA GLY A 442 85.38 -18.85 18.24
C GLY A 442 85.88 -17.53 18.79
#